data_AF-A0A351WHT1-F1
#
_entry.id   AF-A0A351WHT1-F1
#
_cell.length_a   1.000
_cell.length_b   1.000
_cell.length_c   1.000
_cell.angle_alpha   90.00
_cell.angle_beta   90.00
_cell.angle_gamma   90.00
#
_symmetry.space_group_name_H-M   'P 1'
#
loop_
_entity.id
_entity.type
_entity.pdbx_description
1 polymer ?
#
loop_
_entity_poly.entity_id
_entity_poly.type
_entity_poly.pdbx_seq_one_letter_code
_entity_poly.pdbx_strand_id
1 'polypeptide(L)'
;MIRLYTKMFLAALAVFIGVTIYAAETNKTPSLTSQKKAELLQRASGNDFNAVSALGESADPSLIPELSRLLKEKKQTGIHPTYVRAIKRSLAMLGEPSARKEIIEDLNRDAQTRYYAFEDAAVVGGNDMIAAIASKLYDSTPGGRIPESGGTLARDVALPAPRHAAVIELSRMIKDPSAPIIDLKRIRYDEESVKKWQKWWEANSNKYQNVQIH
;
A
#
# COMPACT_ATOMS: atom_id res chain seq x y z
N MET A 1 -40.40 12.63 30.87
CA MET A 1 -39.04 12.05 30.72
C MET A 1 -38.64 11.74 29.27
N ILE A 2 -39.52 11.20 28.42
CA ILE A 2 -39.17 10.81 27.03
C ILE A 2 -38.74 11.99 26.13
N ARG A 3 -39.30 13.20 26.32
CA ARG A 3 -38.96 14.38 25.48
C ARG A 3 -37.58 15.00 25.75
N LEU A 4 -36.92 14.68 26.87
CA LEU A 4 -35.58 15.22 27.17
C LEU A 4 -34.48 14.43 26.44
N TYR A 5 -34.66 13.11 26.31
CA TYR A 5 -33.68 12.22 25.67
C TYR A 5 -33.55 12.46 24.16
N THR A 6 -34.64 12.83 23.48
CA THR A 6 -34.62 13.06 22.03
C THR A 6 -33.78 14.28 21.63
N LYS A 7 -33.76 15.34 22.46
CA LYS A 7 -32.95 16.55 22.19
C LYS A 7 -31.45 16.33 22.42
N MET A 8 -31.10 15.54 23.43
CA MET A 8 -29.69 15.16 23.67
C MET A 8 -29.13 14.26 22.56
N PHE A 9 -29.94 13.35 22.02
CA PHE A 9 -29.50 12.45 20.93
C PHE A 9 -29.24 13.21 19.62
N LEU A 10 -30.06 14.20 19.29
CA LEU A 10 -29.86 15.05 18.10
C LEU A 10 -28.63 15.96 18.21
N ALA A 11 -28.34 16.49 19.40
CA ALA A 11 -27.14 17.30 19.61
C ALA A 11 -25.85 16.48 19.50
N ALA A 12 -25.83 15.25 20.02
CA ALA A 12 -24.69 14.35 19.90
C ALA A 12 -24.43 13.91 18.44
N LEU A 13 -25.49 13.70 17.66
CA LEU A 13 -25.38 13.33 16.24
C LEU A 13 -24.81 14.50 15.39
N ALA A 14 -25.18 15.75 15.68
CA ALA A 14 -24.66 16.92 14.98
C ALA A 14 -23.16 17.17 15.24
N VAL A 15 -22.68 16.91 16.48
CA VAL A 15 -21.25 16.99 16.80
C VAL A 15 -20.46 15.89 16.09
N PHE A 16 -21.02 14.67 15.98
CA PHE A 16 -20.35 13.57 15.29
C PHE A 16 -20.21 13.82 13.78
N ILE A 17 -21.23 14.37 13.13
CA ILE A 17 -21.19 14.73 11.70
C ILE A 17 -20.19 15.87 11.44
N GLY A 18 -20.15 16.88 12.33
CA GLY A 18 -19.20 17.99 12.22
C GLY A 18 -17.73 17.56 12.33
N VAL A 19 -17.41 16.61 13.22
CA VAL A 19 -16.03 16.09 13.39
C VAL A 19 -15.58 15.26 12.17
N THR A 20 -16.48 14.51 11.53
CA THR A 20 -16.15 13.75 10.31
C THR A 20 -15.86 14.65 9.10
N ILE A 21 -16.50 15.82 8.99
CA ILE A 21 -16.24 16.75 7.87
C ILE A 21 -14.89 17.46 8.08
N TYR A 22 -14.55 17.84 9.32
CA TYR A 22 -13.33 18.58 9.63
C TYR A 22 -12.04 17.76 9.41
N ALA A 23 -12.09 16.42 9.56
CA ALA A 23 -10.93 15.56 9.36
C ALA A 23 -10.60 15.29 7.87
N ALA A 24 -11.55 15.50 6.95
CA ALA A 24 -11.32 15.32 5.51
C ALA A 24 -10.62 16.52 4.85
N GLU A 25 -10.72 17.72 5.44
CA GLU A 25 -10.17 18.94 4.84
C GLU A 25 -8.70 19.23 5.21
N THR A 26 -8.14 18.61 6.26
CA THR A 26 -6.81 18.98 6.77
C THR A 26 -5.63 18.28 6.10
N ASN A 27 -5.85 17.36 5.16
CA ASN A 27 -4.78 16.64 4.45
C ASN A 27 -4.89 16.78 2.92
N LYS A 28 -5.21 17.97 2.41
CA LYS A 28 -5.01 18.25 0.98
C LYS A 28 -3.51 18.31 0.72
N THR A 29 -2.94 17.21 0.22
CA THR A 29 -1.59 17.20 -0.32
C THR A 29 -1.47 18.37 -1.31
N PRO A 30 -0.49 19.27 -1.13
CA PRO A 30 -0.36 20.41 -2.02
C PRO A 30 -0.17 19.93 -3.45
N SER A 31 -1.10 20.30 -4.33
CA SER A 31 -0.97 20.03 -5.76
C SER A 31 0.35 20.62 -6.26
N LEU A 32 1.09 19.84 -7.04
CA LEU A 32 2.29 20.33 -7.70
C LEU A 32 1.94 21.50 -8.61
N THR A 33 2.77 22.53 -8.62
CA THR A 33 2.69 23.57 -9.64
C THR A 33 3.10 22.98 -11.00
N SER A 34 2.60 23.54 -12.10
CA SER A 34 2.96 23.09 -13.46
C SER A 34 4.47 23.09 -13.70
N GLN A 35 5.18 24.10 -13.15
CA GLN A 35 6.65 24.17 -13.22
C GLN A 35 7.31 23.01 -12.47
N LYS A 36 6.87 22.73 -11.23
CA LYS A 36 7.46 21.64 -10.44
C LYS A 36 7.15 20.27 -11.05
N LYS A 37 5.94 20.09 -11.58
CA LYS A 37 5.52 18.90 -12.33
C LYS A 37 6.44 18.66 -13.53
N ALA A 38 6.71 19.70 -14.34
CA ALA A 38 7.62 19.60 -15.48
C ALA A 38 9.06 19.27 -15.06
N GLU A 39 9.57 19.90 -14.00
CA GLU A 39 10.92 19.61 -13.45
C GLU A 39 11.04 18.15 -13.00
N LEU A 40 10.05 17.64 -12.25
CA LEU A 40 10.05 16.27 -11.77
C LEU A 40 9.93 15.26 -12.92
N LEU A 41 9.09 15.54 -13.92
CA LEU A 41 8.99 14.69 -15.12
C LEU A 41 10.30 14.65 -15.91
N GLN A 42 10.99 15.78 -16.06
CA GLN A 42 12.30 15.83 -16.72
C GLN A 42 13.34 14.98 -15.97
N ARG A 43 13.39 15.11 -14.65
CA ARG A 43 14.29 14.31 -13.79
C ARG A 43 13.95 12.82 -13.84
N ALA A 44 12.67 12.48 -13.81
CA ALA A 44 12.20 11.11 -13.99
C ALA A 44 12.56 10.54 -15.39
N SER A 45 12.55 11.35 -16.45
CA SER A 45 13.07 10.88 -17.74
C SER A 45 14.57 10.55 -17.69
N GLY A 46 15.33 11.25 -16.84
CA GLY A 46 16.74 11.05 -16.54
C GLY A 46 17.06 9.97 -15.48
N ASN A 47 16.12 9.07 -15.18
CA ASN A 47 16.28 7.96 -14.24
C ASN A 47 16.41 8.36 -12.75
N ASP A 48 15.90 9.53 -12.37
CA ASP A 48 15.86 9.97 -10.98
C ASP A 48 14.71 9.29 -10.20
N PHE A 49 15.06 8.33 -9.35
CA PHE A 49 14.14 7.59 -8.50
C PHE A 49 13.33 8.47 -7.55
N ASN A 50 13.95 9.53 -7.02
CA ASN A 50 13.29 10.44 -6.08
C ASN A 50 12.25 11.27 -6.81
N ALA A 51 12.54 11.67 -8.06
CA ALA A 51 11.58 12.39 -8.88
C ALA A 51 10.34 11.55 -9.19
N VAL A 52 10.51 10.26 -9.56
CA VAL A 52 9.39 9.33 -9.79
C VAL A 52 8.54 9.18 -8.53
N SER A 53 9.17 8.97 -7.38
CA SER A 53 8.44 8.79 -6.11
C SER A 53 7.65 10.05 -5.73
N ALA A 54 8.26 11.23 -5.87
CA ALA A 54 7.59 12.51 -5.61
C ALA A 54 6.38 12.75 -6.54
N LEU A 55 6.45 12.29 -7.81
CA LEU A 55 5.31 12.35 -8.72
C LEU A 55 4.16 11.46 -8.23
N GLY A 56 4.44 10.24 -7.76
CA GLY A 56 3.42 9.34 -7.19
C GLY A 56 2.78 9.90 -5.91
N GLU A 57 3.59 10.51 -5.03
CA GLU A 57 3.13 11.09 -3.76
C GLU A 57 2.27 12.36 -3.94
N SER A 58 2.35 13.03 -5.09
CA SER A 58 1.57 14.23 -5.37
C SER A 58 0.05 14.02 -5.44
N ALA A 59 -0.38 12.76 -5.64
CA ALA A 59 -1.77 12.39 -5.86
C ALA A 59 -2.46 13.18 -6.99
N ASP A 60 -1.72 13.60 -8.03
CA ASP A 60 -2.24 14.24 -9.25
C ASP A 60 -2.46 13.19 -10.36
N PRO A 61 -3.70 12.72 -10.62
CA PRO A 61 -3.97 11.69 -11.62
C PRO A 61 -3.65 12.14 -13.05
N SER A 62 -3.52 13.45 -13.30
CA SER A 62 -3.11 13.97 -14.61
C SER A 62 -1.64 13.68 -14.95
N LEU A 63 -0.90 12.98 -14.09
CA LEU A 63 0.45 12.45 -14.35
C LEU A 63 0.46 11.03 -14.92
N ILE A 64 -0.68 10.32 -14.91
CA ILE A 64 -0.78 8.94 -15.36
C ILE A 64 -0.31 8.77 -16.82
N PRO A 65 -0.72 9.62 -17.79
CA PRO A 65 -0.30 9.46 -19.19
C PRO A 65 1.23 9.53 -19.36
N GLU A 66 1.89 10.50 -18.71
CA GLU A 66 3.32 10.70 -18.80
C GLU A 66 4.11 9.57 -18.15
N LEU A 67 3.70 9.13 -16.95
CA LEU A 67 4.33 8.00 -16.26
C LEU A 67 4.10 6.68 -16.99
N SER A 68 2.94 6.48 -17.62
CA SER A 68 2.65 5.29 -18.44
C SER A 68 3.53 5.25 -19.68
N ARG A 69 3.72 6.40 -20.35
CA ARG A 69 4.66 6.54 -21.47
C ARG A 69 6.08 6.23 -21.03
N LEU A 70 6.51 6.79 -19.89
CA LEU A 70 7.83 6.55 -19.31
C LEU A 70 8.05 5.06 -19.00
N LEU A 71 7.05 4.40 -18.39
CA LEU A 71 7.11 2.97 -18.09
C LEU A 71 7.35 2.12 -19.35
N LYS A 72 6.62 2.43 -20.43
CA LYS A 72 6.75 1.73 -21.71
C LYS A 72 8.15 1.91 -22.31
N GLU A 73 8.67 3.14 -22.34
CA GLU A 73 10.02 3.45 -22.81
C GLU A 73 11.07 2.68 -22.00
N LYS A 74 10.99 2.74 -20.67
CA LYS A 74 11.97 2.13 -19.78
C LYS A 74 11.96 0.59 -19.81
N LYS A 75 10.80 -0.03 -20.03
CA LYS A 75 10.72 -1.49 -20.25
C LYS A 75 11.45 -1.91 -21.55
N GLN A 76 11.48 -1.05 -22.57
CA GLN A 76 12.14 -1.35 -23.85
C GLN A 76 13.66 -1.17 -23.82
N THR A 77 14.17 -0.25 -23.00
CA THR A 77 15.61 0.04 -22.91
C THR A 77 16.39 -0.92 -22.01
N GLY A 78 15.72 -1.86 -21.34
CA GLY A 78 16.36 -2.79 -20.42
C GLY A 78 16.91 -2.12 -19.15
N ILE A 79 16.29 -1.01 -18.71
CA ILE A 79 16.75 -0.30 -17.51
C ILE A 79 16.64 -1.17 -16.25
N HIS A 80 17.34 -0.73 -15.20
CA HIS A 80 17.33 -1.37 -13.88
C HIS A 80 15.89 -1.69 -13.38
N PRO A 81 15.58 -2.95 -13.01
CA PRO A 81 14.24 -3.36 -12.59
C PRO A 81 13.62 -2.53 -11.47
N THR A 82 14.44 -2.05 -10.53
CA THR A 82 13.99 -1.16 -9.44
C THR A 82 13.36 0.13 -9.96
N TYR A 83 13.85 0.67 -11.08
CA TYR A 83 13.31 1.91 -11.65
C TYR A 83 11.93 1.68 -12.25
N VAL A 84 11.77 0.58 -12.99
CA VAL A 84 10.47 0.12 -13.51
C VAL A 84 9.48 -0.09 -12.36
N ARG A 85 9.91 -0.71 -11.26
CA ARG A 85 9.11 -0.90 -10.04
C ARG A 85 8.67 0.45 -9.45
N ALA A 86 9.56 1.43 -9.34
CA ALA A 86 9.23 2.76 -8.81
C ALA A 86 8.16 3.48 -9.65
N ILE A 87 8.26 3.39 -10.99
CA ILE A 87 7.25 3.97 -11.89
C ILE A 87 5.91 3.25 -11.72
N LYS A 88 5.91 1.91 -11.70
CA LYS A 88 4.69 1.11 -11.47
C LYS A 88 4.00 1.48 -10.16
N ARG A 89 4.77 1.55 -9.07
CA ARG A 89 4.26 1.95 -7.75
C ARG A 89 3.65 3.35 -7.79
N SER A 90 4.32 4.30 -8.45
CA SER A 90 3.82 5.68 -8.57
C SER A 90 2.53 5.74 -9.37
N LEU A 91 2.41 5.00 -10.47
CA LEU A 91 1.14 4.87 -11.21
C LEU A 91 0.01 4.32 -10.31
N ALA A 92 0.30 3.28 -9.53
CA ALA A 92 -0.68 2.71 -8.61
C ALA A 92 -1.11 3.67 -7.50
N MET A 93 -0.20 4.51 -6.98
CA MET A 93 -0.49 5.59 -6.02
C MET A 93 -1.40 6.67 -6.64
N LEU A 94 -1.22 6.98 -7.93
CA LEU A 94 -2.08 7.91 -8.67
C LEU A 94 -3.46 7.31 -9.03
N GLY A 95 -3.70 6.05 -8.69
CA GLY A 95 -4.98 5.38 -8.91
C GLY A 95 -5.08 4.62 -10.24
N GLU A 96 -3.99 4.44 -10.99
CA GLU A 96 -4.01 3.69 -12.24
C GLU A 96 -4.39 2.21 -12.01
N PRO A 97 -5.58 1.75 -12.45
CA PRO A 97 -6.10 0.44 -12.05
C PRO A 97 -5.23 -0.73 -12.52
N SER A 98 -4.62 -0.61 -13.70
CA SER A 98 -3.75 -1.66 -14.25
C SER A 98 -2.50 -1.88 -13.39
N ALA A 99 -1.88 -0.80 -12.92
CA ALA A 99 -0.71 -0.87 -12.05
C ALA A 99 -1.05 -1.44 -10.66
N ARG A 100 -2.20 -1.06 -10.11
CA ARG A 100 -2.72 -1.62 -8.84
C ARG A 100 -2.95 -3.12 -8.96
N LYS A 101 -3.63 -3.55 -10.04
CA LYS A 101 -3.87 -4.96 -10.32
C LYS A 101 -2.58 -5.76 -10.45
N GLU A 102 -1.57 -5.23 -11.15
CA GLU A 102 -0.28 -5.90 -11.30
C GLU A 102 0.42 -6.11 -9.94
N ILE A 103 0.39 -5.13 -9.03
CA ILE A 103 0.94 -5.28 -7.67
C ILE A 103 0.20 -6.38 -6.89
N ILE A 104 -1.14 -6.43 -7.00
CA ILE A 104 -1.95 -7.47 -6.34
C ILE A 104 -1.63 -8.86 -6.91
N GLU A 105 -1.46 -8.98 -8.22
CA GLU A 105 -1.05 -10.24 -8.87
C GLU A 105 0.36 -10.66 -8.43
N ASP A 106 1.28 -9.72 -8.30
CA ASP A 106 2.66 -9.96 -7.88
C ASP A 106 2.76 -10.56 -6.46
N LEU A 107 1.75 -10.36 -5.58
CA LEU A 107 1.65 -11.04 -4.28
C LEU A 107 1.52 -12.57 -4.39
N ASN A 108 1.30 -13.12 -5.58
CA ASN A 108 1.19 -14.56 -5.83
C ASN A 108 2.41 -15.12 -6.59
N ARG A 109 3.39 -14.29 -6.94
CA ARG A 109 4.56 -14.72 -7.73
C ARG A 109 5.64 -15.34 -6.84
N ASP A 110 6.83 -15.51 -7.41
CA ASP A 110 8.01 -16.00 -6.70
C ASP A 110 8.31 -15.16 -5.44
N ALA A 111 9.11 -15.72 -4.53
CA ALA A 111 9.32 -15.14 -3.21
C ALA A 111 9.85 -13.69 -3.26
N GLN A 112 10.75 -13.38 -4.20
CA GLN A 112 11.35 -12.05 -4.31
C GLN A 112 10.33 -11.03 -4.85
N THR A 113 9.65 -11.36 -5.94
CA THR A 113 8.59 -10.51 -6.50
C THR A 113 7.48 -10.28 -5.49
N ARG A 114 7.07 -11.33 -4.77
CA ARG A 114 6.06 -11.26 -3.71
C ARG A 114 6.47 -10.34 -2.56
N TYR A 115 7.72 -10.43 -2.11
CA TYR A 115 8.24 -9.56 -1.05
C TYR A 115 8.14 -8.08 -1.44
N TYR A 116 8.56 -7.74 -2.66
CA TYR A 116 8.45 -6.38 -3.18
C TYR A 116 6.99 -5.92 -3.36
N ALA A 117 6.10 -6.84 -3.75
CA ALA A 117 4.68 -6.54 -3.87
C ALA A 117 4.03 -6.20 -2.52
N PHE A 118 4.46 -6.82 -1.41
CA PHE A 118 4.01 -6.43 -0.07
C PHE A 118 4.39 -4.98 0.26
N GLU A 119 5.65 -4.61 0.06
CA GLU A 119 6.13 -3.24 0.29
C GLU A 119 5.39 -2.23 -0.61
N ASP A 120 5.22 -2.56 -1.89
CA ASP A 120 4.56 -1.67 -2.85
C ASP A 120 3.08 -1.50 -2.52
N ALA A 121 2.37 -2.59 -2.20
CA ALA A 121 0.97 -2.53 -1.78
C ALA A 121 0.79 -1.73 -0.49
N ALA A 122 1.73 -1.84 0.47
CA ALA A 122 1.72 -1.06 1.70
C ALA A 122 1.90 0.44 1.47
N VAL A 123 2.83 0.82 0.57
CA VAL A 123 3.06 2.23 0.18
C VAL A 123 1.89 2.78 -0.61
N VAL A 124 1.36 2.01 -1.57
CA VAL A 124 0.22 2.41 -2.39
C VAL A 124 -1.04 2.60 -1.54
N GLY A 125 -1.24 1.75 -0.54
CA GLY A 125 -2.39 1.84 0.36
C GLY A 125 -3.71 1.57 -0.36
N GLY A 126 -4.82 1.89 0.32
CA GLY A 126 -6.16 1.63 -0.19
C GLY A 126 -6.70 0.27 0.22
N ASN A 127 -8.03 0.17 0.16
CA ASN A 127 -8.78 -0.95 0.70
C ASN A 127 -8.60 -2.26 -0.09
N ASP A 128 -8.41 -2.17 -1.41
CA ASP A 128 -8.00 -3.26 -2.29
C ASP A 128 -6.62 -3.82 -1.92
N MET A 129 -5.63 -2.96 -1.65
CA MET A 129 -4.28 -3.40 -1.22
C MET A 129 -4.33 -4.06 0.16
N ILE A 130 -5.08 -3.46 1.11
CA ILE A 130 -5.29 -4.04 2.44
C ILE A 130 -5.93 -5.43 2.31
N ALA A 131 -7.00 -5.56 1.53
CA ALA A 131 -7.68 -6.84 1.34
C ALA A 131 -6.78 -7.88 0.67
N ALA A 132 -5.99 -7.47 -0.34
CA ALA A 132 -5.05 -8.34 -1.03
C ALA A 132 -3.95 -8.84 -0.07
N ILE A 133 -3.36 -7.98 0.74
CA ILE A 133 -2.38 -8.35 1.77
C ILE A 133 -3.03 -9.24 2.84
N ALA A 134 -4.24 -8.92 3.30
CA ALA A 134 -4.94 -9.70 4.32
C ALA A 134 -5.27 -11.13 3.86
N SER A 135 -5.51 -11.35 2.57
CA SER A 135 -5.64 -12.70 2.02
C SER A 135 -4.40 -13.58 2.27
N LYS A 136 -3.23 -12.96 2.42
CA LYS A 136 -1.95 -13.66 2.67
C LYS A 136 -1.73 -14.07 4.11
N LEU A 137 -2.58 -13.65 5.05
CA LEU A 137 -2.57 -14.17 6.41
C LEU A 137 -2.78 -15.70 6.47
N TYR A 138 -3.43 -16.27 5.45
CA TYR A 138 -3.72 -17.70 5.36
C TYR A 138 -2.76 -18.47 4.44
N ASP A 139 -1.75 -17.79 3.87
CA ASP A 139 -0.77 -18.42 3.01
C ASP A 139 0.26 -19.20 3.84
N SER A 140 0.20 -20.53 3.74
CA SER A 140 1.07 -21.43 4.48
C SER A 140 2.46 -21.60 3.87
N THR A 141 2.72 -21.01 2.69
CA THR A 141 4.02 -21.09 2.00
C THR A 141 5.13 -20.64 2.96
N PRO A 142 6.22 -21.40 3.10
CA PRO A 142 7.33 -20.97 3.93
C PRO A 142 7.96 -19.69 3.38
N GLY A 143 8.69 -18.99 4.25
CA GLY A 143 9.64 -17.98 3.80
C GLY A 143 10.75 -18.61 2.97
N GLY A 144 11.65 -17.79 2.46
CA GLY A 144 12.70 -18.26 1.56
C GLY A 144 13.98 -17.48 1.68
N ARG A 145 14.96 -17.86 0.88
CA ARG A 145 16.17 -17.06 0.63
C ARG A 145 16.18 -16.70 -0.84
N ILE A 146 16.67 -15.51 -1.15
CA ILE A 146 16.83 -15.09 -2.54
C ILE A 146 18.00 -15.88 -3.13
N PRO A 147 17.84 -16.52 -4.29
CA PRO A 147 18.97 -17.07 -5.00
C PRO A 147 19.87 -15.94 -5.53
N GLU A 148 21.15 -16.01 -5.24
CA GLU A 148 22.21 -15.20 -5.84
C GLU A 148 22.43 -15.60 -7.31
N SER A 149 23.17 -14.76 -8.03
CA SER A 149 23.63 -15.08 -9.38
C SER A 149 24.44 -16.38 -9.37
N GLY A 150 23.98 -17.40 -10.08
CA GLY A 150 24.57 -18.74 -10.09
C GLY A 150 23.81 -19.79 -9.27
N GLY A 151 22.66 -19.43 -8.67
CA GLY A 151 21.77 -20.38 -8.00
C GLY A 151 22.14 -20.71 -6.55
N THR A 152 23.19 -20.10 -6.01
CA THR A 152 23.51 -20.19 -4.57
C THR A 152 22.50 -19.38 -3.77
N LEU A 153 22.08 -19.84 -2.59
CA LEU A 153 21.17 -19.05 -1.75
C LEU A 153 21.95 -17.94 -1.03
N ALA A 154 21.41 -16.72 -1.01
CA ALA A 154 21.96 -15.63 -0.24
C ALA A 154 22.10 -16.03 1.24
N ARG A 155 23.30 -15.85 1.79
CA ARG A 155 23.60 -16.29 3.16
C ARG A 155 22.90 -15.44 4.22
N ASP A 156 22.70 -14.16 3.93
CA ASP A 156 22.36 -13.14 4.93
C ASP A 156 20.96 -12.52 4.74
N VAL A 157 20.23 -12.89 3.67
CA VAL A 157 18.90 -12.32 3.38
C VAL A 157 17.85 -13.42 3.36
N ALA A 158 17.08 -13.50 4.44
CA ALA A 158 15.89 -14.32 4.53
C ALA A 158 14.64 -13.48 4.26
N LEU A 159 13.81 -13.95 3.34
CA LEU A 159 12.48 -13.40 3.09
C LEU A 159 11.47 -14.04 4.05
N PRO A 160 10.62 -13.24 4.71
CA PRO A 160 9.60 -13.75 5.60
C PRO A 160 8.59 -14.62 4.84
N ALA A 161 7.95 -15.55 5.55
CA ALA A 161 6.76 -16.22 5.01
C ALA A 161 5.68 -15.18 4.68
N PRO A 162 4.84 -15.39 3.65
CA PRO A 162 3.85 -14.41 3.21
C PRO A 162 2.88 -14.00 4.34
N ARG A 163 2.45 -14.94 5.19
CA ARG A 163 1.62 -14.64 6.37
C ARG A 163 2.28 -13.69 7.36
N HIS A 164 3.60 -13.78 7.52
CA HIS A 164 4.35 -12.90 8.39
C HIS A 164 4.56 -11.51 7.77
N ALA A 165 4.85 -11.46 6.46
CA ALA A 165 4.90 -10.19 5.72
C ALA A 165 3.55 -9.47 5.80
N ALA A 166 2.45 -10.19 5.65
CA ALA A 166 1.10 -9.64 5.77
C ALA A 166 0.86 -8.99 7.13
N VAL A 167 1.21 -9.66 8.23
CA VAL A 167 1.12 -9.08 9.60
C VAL A 167 1.89 -7.77 9.70
N ILE A 168 3.12 -7.71 9.16
CA ILE A 168 3.95 -6.51 9.20
C ILE A 168 3.29 -5.37 8.43
N GLU A 169 2.92 -5.61 7.18
CA GLU A 169 2.38 -4.53 6.35
C GLU A 169 1.00 -4.08 6.81
N LEU A 170 0.11 -5.01 7.20
CA LEU A 170 -1.20 -4.64 7.76
C LEU A 170 -1.07 -3.77 9.00
N SER A 171 -0.09 -4.04 9.88
CA SER A 171 0.14 -3.21 11.06
C SER A 171 0.60 -1.79 10.74
N ARG A 172 1.26 -1.60 9.59
CA ARG A 172 1.68 -0.28 9.11
C ARG A 172 0.53 0.46 8.45
N MET A 173 -0.32 -0.24 7.72
CA MET A 173 -1.41 0.34 6.94
C MET A 173 -2.64 0.66 7.80
N ILE A 174 -3.05 -0.28 8.64
CA ILE A 174 -4.30 -0.19 9.42
C ILE A 174 -4.06 0.64 10.67
N LYS A 175 -4.78 1.76 10.78
CA LYS A 175 -4.75 2.68 11.93
C LYS A 175 -5.88 2.46 12.93
N ASP A 176 -6.70 1.43 12.72
CA ASP A 176 -7.79 1.07 13.65
C ASP A 176 -7.18 0.70 15.02
N PRO A 177 -7.57 1.37 16.12
CA PRO A 177 -6.98 1.14 17.44
C PRO A 177 -7.30 -0.25 18.02
N SER A 178 -8.31 -0.95 17.48
CA SER A 178 -8.63 -2.33 17.85
C SER A 178 -7.74 -3.37 17.15
N ALA A 179 -6.99 -2.96 16.12
CA ALA A 179 -6.12 -3.86 15.38
C ALA A 179 -4.98 -4.38 16.26
N PRO A 180 -4.53 -5.63 16.09
CA PRO A 180 -3.39 -6.16 16.84
C PRO A 180 -2.14 -5.31 16.60
N ILE A 181 -1.55 -4.82 17.70
CA ILE A 181 -0.29 -4.07 17.66
C ILE A 181 0.87 -5.05 17.64
N ILE A 182 1.80 -4.87 16.71
CA ILE A 182 3.09 -5.56 16.73
C ILE A 182 4.21 -4.57 17.05
N ASP A 183 5.19 -5.01 17.83
CA ASP A 183 6.40 -4.23 18.08
C ASP A 183 7.30 -4.26 16.84
N LEU A 184 7.18 -3.24 15.99
CA LEU A 184 7.99 -3.09 14.79
C LEU A 184 9.49 -2.90 15.08
N LYS A 185 9.89 -2.58 16.33
CA LYS A 185 11.32 -2.51 16.72
C LYS A 185 11.91 -3.90 16.99
N ARG A 186 11.06 -4.87 17.29
CA ARG A 186 11.43 -6.26 17.58
C ARG A 186 10.49 -7.18 16.83
N ILE A 187 10.57 -7.13 15.50
CA ILE A 187 9.77 -7.97 14.61
C ILE A 187 10.05 -9.44 14.94
N ARG A 188 9.11 -10.07 15.64
CA ARG A 188 9.09 -11.51 15.86
C ARG A 188 8.14 -12.11 14.85
N TYR A 189 8.64 -13.06 14.08
CA TYR A 189 7.84 -13.84 13.16
C TYR A 189 7.17 -14.98 13.94
N ASP A 190 6.15 -14.66 14.72
CA ASP A 190 5.42 -15.63 15.51
C ASP A 190 4.01 -15.91 14.98
N GLU A 191 3.61 -17.18 15.09
CA GLU A 191 2.30 -17.66 14.66
C GLU A 191 1.17 -17.10 15.54
N GLU A 192 1.46 -16.65 16.75
CA GLU A 192 0.48 -16.03 17.63
C GLU A 192 -0.01 -14.69 17.04
N SER A 193 0.91 -13.88 16.51
CA SER A 193 0.60 -12.62 15.84
C SER A 193 -0.22 -12.85 14.57
N VAL A 194 0.12 -13.87 13.78
CA VAL A 194 -0.69 -14.26 12.60
C VAL A 194 -2.12 -14.60 13.03
N LYS A 195 -2.30 -15.45 14.05
CA LYS A 195 -3.63 -15.83 14.55
C LYS A 195 -4.44 -14.63 15.07
N LYS A 196 -3.80 -13.70 15.77
CA LYS A 196 -4.46 -12.45 16.22
C LYS A 196 -4.95 -11.63 15.03
N TRP A 197 -4.13 -11.49 13.99
CA TRP A 197 -4.50 -10.78 12.77
C TRP A 197 -5.59 -11.48 11.96
N GLN A 198 -5.53 -12.81 11.82
CA GLN A 198 -6.59 -13.61 11.19
C GLN A 198 -7.94 -13.38 11.87
N LYS A 199 -7.99 -13.56 13.20
CA LYS A 199 -9.21 -13.35 13.99
C LYS A 199 -9.75 -11.92 13.88
N TRP A 200 -8.85 -10.93 13.94
CA TRP A 200 -9.25 -9.53 13.79
C TRP A 200 -9.81 -9.27 12.39
N TRP A 201 -9.17 -9.81 11.35
CA TRP A 201 -9.62 -9.67 9.97
C TRP A 201 -10.99 -10.30 9.73
N GLU A 202 -11.24 -11.51 10.23
CA GLU A 202 -12.56 -12.17 10.17
C GLU A 202 -13.67 -11.28 10.73
N ALA A 203 -13.39 -10.56 11.83
CA ALA A 203 -14.37 -9.68 12.47
C ALA A 203 -14.51 -8.29 11.82
N ASN A 204 -13.56 -7.84 11.00
CA ASN A 204 -13.48 -6.46 10.52
C ASN A 204 -13.35 -6.31 8.99
N SER A 205 -13.22 -7.39 8.24
CA SER A 205 -12.95 -7.37 6.78
C SER A 205 -14.00 -6.60 5.96
N ASN A 206 -15.25 -6.57 6.42
CA ASN A 206 -16.35 -5.82 5.79
C ASN A 206 -16.06 -4.31 5.64
N LYS A 207 -15.23 -3.72 6.53
CA LYS A 207 -14.79 -2.32 6.44
C LYS A 207 -13.89 -2.07 5.22
N TYR A 208 -13.20 -3.10 4.73
CA TYR A 208 -12.17 -3.01 3.70
C TYR A 208 -12.62 -3.62 2.36
N GLN A 209 -13.60 -4.52 2.35
CA GLN A 209 -14.03 -5.20 1.12
C GLN A 209 -15.09 -4.44 0.31
N ASN A 210 -15.82 -3.50 0.92
CA ASN A 210 -17.00 -2.86 0.29
C ASN A 210 -16.69 -1.59 -0.50
N VAL A 211 -15.44 -1.32 -0.85
CA VAL A 211 -15.11 -0.15 -1.68
C VAL A 211 -15.20 -0.57 -3.14
N GLN A 212 -16.31 -0.21 -3.78
CA GLN A 212 -16.40 -0.28 -5.23
C GLN A 212 -15.28 0.60 -5.81
N ILE A 213 -14.39 -0.01 -6.59
CA ILE A 213 -13.41 0.71 -7.40
C ILE A 213 -14.23 1.38 -8.51
N HIS A 214 -14.52 2.67 -8.34
CA HIS A 214 -15.16 3.51 -9.36
C HIS A 214 -14.15 3.93 -10.42
#